data_AF-A0A7C6XYA1-F1
#
_entry.id   AF-A0A7C6XYA1-F1
#
_cell.length_a   1.000
_cell.length_b   1.000
_cell.length_c   1.000
_cell.angle_alpha   90.00
_cell.angle_beta   90.00
_cell.angle_gamma   90.00
#
_symmetry.space_group_name_H-M   'P 1'
#
loop_
_entity.id
_entity.type
_entity.pdbx_description
1 polymer ?
#
loop_
_entity_poly.entity_id
_entity_poly.type
_entity_poly.pdbx_seq_one_letter_code
_entity_poly.pdbx_strand_id
1 'polypeptide(L)'
;MQLREAMQKSVLIMDGAMGTMLQNAGLKAGENPNLLNLTNPEAVENVHLAYISAGARMILTNTFGANERKLGSKAREMVAQGVAIAKRAAKETGTYVALDVGPLGELLAPMGQLSFHEAYEIFKNQMLAGAEASADAIYIETITDLAEARCALLAAKENTDLPVICSMSFEKNMRTFMGVSLASMALCLGGLGADGLGINCSVGPKEIYPMVEELQRWTTLPLAVKPNAGLPTVVDGETIYQTTAEAFEKEMQKIAGLGVFALGGCCGTTPAFIRRLSPLAGSFRSARQKETPAAVCSSAQVVCFDEFKVVGDRISPAGAEIRNAIEEQDLDTLVDEALSQVDDGADLIGVEVGIPGVDEAETMREAVSTLQSMTSAPLCLISGDLAALEAGLRQYHGKAMIYVPYAAEAKREDLWRLAGKYGAAVMVSVAE
;
A
#
# COMPACT_ATOMS: atom_id res chain seq x y z
N MET A 1 -25.74 0.32 -1.88
CA MET A 1 -24.95 0.14 -0.64
C MET A 1 -23.59 0.78 -0.89
N GLN A 2 -23.11 1.65 0.00
CA GLN A 2 -21.76 2.21 -0.13
C GLN A 2 -20.73 1.10 0.05
N LEU A 3 -19.61 1.13 -0.70
CA LEU A 3 -18.65 0.03 -0.73
C LEU A 3 -18.09 -0.30 0.67
N ARG A 4 -17.84 0.70 1.52
CA ARG A 4 -17.37 0.49 2.92
C ARG A 4 -18.29 -0.44 3.71
N GLU A 5 -19.61 -0.35 3.52
CA GLU A 5 -20.55 -1.28 4.16
C GLU A 5 -20.49 -2.67 3.52
N ALA A 6 -20.34 -2.75 2.19
CA ALA A 6 -20.23 -4.01 1.47
C ALA A 6 -19.02 -4.81 1.94
N MET A 7 -17.90 -4.11 2.13
CA MET A 7 -16.63 -4.65 2.64
C MET A 7 -16.75 -5.26 4.04
N GLN A 8 -17.81 -4.99 4.80
CA GLN A 8 -18.02 -5.53 6.14
C GLN A 8 -19.01 -6.72 6.17
N LYS A 9 -19.91 -6.83 5.19
CA LYS A 9 -21.07 -7.75 5.28
C LYS A 9 -20.83 -9.11 4.65
N SER A 10 -20.23 -9.17 3.46
CA SER A 10 -20.17 -10.40 2.66
C SER A 10 -18.98 -10.43 1.73
N VAL A 11 -18.65 -11.62 1.22
CA VAL A 11 -17.63 -11.77 0.18
C VAL A 11 -18.10 -11.17 -1.15
N LEU A 12 -17.24 -10.34 -1.75
CA LEU A 12 -17.35 -9.82 -3.11
C LEU A 12 -16.42 -10.61 -4.04
N ILE A 13 -16.87 -10.83 -5.26
CA ILE A 13 -16.04 -11.42 -6.31
C ILE A 13 -15.51 -10.31 -7.20
N MET A 14 -14.18 -10.22 -7.29
CA MET A 14 -13.48 -9.32 -8.20
C MET A 14 -13.24 -10.00 -9.55
N ASP A 15 -12.87 -9.21 -10.55
CA ASP A 15 -12.45 -9.69 -11.86
C ASP A 15 -11.10 -10.45 -11.85
N GLY A 16 -10.71 -10.92 -13.03
CA GLY A 16 -9.42 -11.55 -13.32
C GLY A 16 -8.43 -10.57 -13.98
N ALA A 17 -7.52 -11.10 -14.82
CA ALA A 17 -6.53 -10.27 -15.52
C ALA A 17 -7.13 -9.45 -16.68
N MET A 18 -6.90 -8.14 -16.67
CA MET A 18 -7.16 -7.27 -17.82
C MET A 18 -6.12 -7.51 -18.94
N GLY A 19 -4.82 -7.42 -18.60
CA GLY A 19 -3.73 -7.55 -19.58
C GLY A 19 -3.75 -8.86 -20.36
N THR A 20 -3.94 -10.00 -19.69
CA THR A 20 -4.05 -11.32 -20.33
C THR A 20 -5.23 -11.39 -21.31
N MET A 21 -6.38 -10.82 -20.95
CA MET A 21 -7.56 -10.81 -21.82
C MET A 21 -7.36 -9.92 -23.04
N LEU A 22 -6.70 -8.78 -22.89
CA LEU A 22 -6.38 -7.88 -24.00
C LEU A 22 -5.32 -8.48 -24.94
N GLN A 23 -4.33 -9.21 -24.40
CA GLN A 23 -3.36 -9.97 -25.21
C GLN A 23 -4.06 -11.04 -26.05
N ASN A 24 -4.99 -11.80 -25.46
CA ASN A 24 -5.81 -12.76 -26.20
C ASN A 24 -6.70 -12.10 -27.27
N ALA A 25 -7.03 -10.82 -27.11
CA ALA A 25 -7.75 -10.01 -28.09
C ALA A 25 -6.84 -9.31 -29.13
N GLY A 26 -5.53 -9.60 -29.12
CA GLY A 26 -4.58 -9.13 -30.13
C GLY A 26 -3.65 -7.99 -29.71
N LEU A 27 -3.65 -7.57 -28.43
CA LEU A 27 -2.64 -6.65 -27.91
C LEU A 27 -1.25 -7.29 -27.98
N LYS A 28 -0.29 -6.63 -28.62
CA LYS A 28 1.06 -7.19 -28.80
C LYS A 28 1.89 -7.03 -27.52
N ALA A 29 2.86 -7.92 -27.35
CA ALA A 29 3.85 -7.79 -26.29
C ALA A 29 4.58 -6.44 -26.38
N GLY A 30 4.68 -5.73 -25.26
CA GLY A 30 5.31 -4.41 -25.17
C GLY A 30 4.38 -3.23 -25.46
N GLU A 31 3.18 -3.44 -25.98
CA GLU A 31 2.18 -2.38 -26.09
C GLU A 31 1.55 -2.07 -24.72
N ASN A 32 1.35 -0.79 -24.43
CA ASN A 32 0.70 -0.38 -23.18
C ASN A 32 -0.82 -0.64 -23.27
N PRO A 33 -1.39 -1.55 -22.46
CA PRO A 33 -2.81 -1.93 -22.54
C PRO A 33 -3.73 -0.75 -22.26
N ASN A 34 -3.29 0.25 -21.48
CA ASN A 34 -4.11 1.39 -21.14
C ASN A 34 -4.46 2.21 -22.38
N LEU A 35 -3.58 2.28 -23.40
CA LEU A 35 -3.83 2.99 -24.67
C LEU A 35 -5.12 2.54 -25.38
N LEU A 36 -5.54 1.29 -25.17
CA LEU A 36 -6.78 0.76 -25.73
C LEU A 36 -8.03 1.48 -25.23
N ASN A 37 -7.98 2.19 -24.09
CA ASN A 37 -9.11 3.02 -23.66
C ASN A 37 -9.47 4.11 -24.70
N LEU A 38 -8.50 4.55 -25.50
CA LEU A 38 -8.72 5.53 -26.57
C LEU A 38 -8.82 4.87 -27.95
N THR A 39 -7.95 3.89 -28.23
CA THR A 39 -7.81 3.34 -29.58
C THR A 39 -8.78 2.19 -29.87
N ASN A 40 -9.21 1.46 -28.84
CA ASN A 40 -10.17 0.36 -28.96
C ASN A 40 -11.01 0.17 -27.67
N PRO A 41 -11.85 1.15 -27.32
CA PRO A 41 -12.63 1.12 -26.09
C PRO A 41 -13.61 -0.07 -26.02
N GLU A 42 -14.08 -0.55 -27.17
CA GLU A 42 -14.98 -1.71 -27.26
C GLU A 42 -14.30 -3.00 -26.79
N ALA A 43 -13.03 -3.21 -27.14
CA ALA A 43 -12.27 -4.36 -26.64
C ALA A 43 -12.17 -4.35 -25.11
N VAL A 44 -11.90 -3.18 -24.51
CA VAL A 44 -11.83 -3.01 -23.05
C VAL A 44 -13.20 -3.24 -22.40
N GLU A 45 -14.27 -2.67 -22.98
CA GLU A 45 -15.64 -2.85 -22.50
C GLU A 45 -16.06 -4.32 -22.51
N ASN A 46 -15.72 -5.05 -23.59
CA ASN A 46 -15.99 -6.47 -23.73
C ASN A 46 -15.28 -7.32 -22.66
N VAL A 47 -14.05 -6.96 -22.26
CA VAL A 47 -13.36 -7.64 -21.15
C VAL A 47 -14.11 -7.44 -19.82
N HIS A 48 -14.52 -6.20 -19.52
CA HIS A 48 -15.32 -5.94 -18.32
C HIS A 48 -16.64 -6.70 -18.33
N LEU A 49 -17.39 -6.65 -19.44
CA LEU A 49 -18.65 -7.39 -19.61
C LEU A 49 -18.46 -8.90 -19.44
N ALA A 50 -17.35 -9.47 -19.93
CA ALA A 50 -17.04 -10.88 -19.77
C ALA A 50 -16.84 -11.26 -18.29
N TYR A 51 -16.14 -10.44 -17.50
CA TYR A 51 -15.96 -10.67 -16.07
C TYR A 51 -17.24 -10.46 -15.27
N ILE A 52 -18.02 -9.42 -15.58
CA ILE A 52 -19.35 -9.19 -14.97
C ILE A 52 -20.26 -10.40 -15.24
N SER A 53 -20.30 -10.88 -16.47
CA SER A 53 -21.09 -12.06 -16.88
C SER A 53 -20.58 -13.37 -16.27
N ALA A 54 -19.34 -13.39 -15.77
CA ALA A 54 -18.79 -14.48 -14.98
C ALA A 54 -19.10 -14.36 -13.48
N GLY A 55 -19.74 -13.27 -13.03
CA GLY A 55 -20.15 -13.08 -11.65
C GLY A 55 -19.27 -12.10 -10.85
N ALA A 56 -18.35 -11.37 -11.50
CA ALA A 56 -17.66 -10.28 -10.83
C ALA A 56 -18.66 -9.19 -10.39
N ARG A 57 -18.50 -8.71 -9.16
CA ARG A 57 -19.27 -7.62 -8.54
C ARG A 57 -18.41 -6.40 -8.17
N MET A 58 -17.12 -6.51 -8.38
CA MET A 58 -16.18 -5.39 -8.44
C MET A 58 -15.22 -5.62 -9.61
N ILE A 59 -14.99 -4.60 -10.42
CA ILE A 59 -14.03 -4.65 -11.53
C ILE A 59 -13.00 -3.53 -11.38
N LEU A 60 -11.78 -3.81 -11.83
CA LEU A 60 -10.67 -2.87 -11.87
C LEU A 60 -10.63 -2.21 -13.26
N THR A 61 -10.53 -0.89 -13.31
CA THR A 61 -10.44 -0.16 -14.58
C THR A 61 -9.17 -0.53 -15.34
N ASN A 62 -9.16 -0.39 -16.66
CA ASN A 62 -7.92 -0.57 -17.45
C ASN A 62 -7.00 0.66 -17.27
N THR A 63 -6.49 0.90 -16.06
CA THR A 63 -5.71 2.09 -15.69
C THR A 63 -4.45 1.79 -14.89
N PHE A 64 -4.10 0.52 -14.68
CA PHE A 64 -2.89 0.07 -13.97
C PHE A 64 -1.65 0.95 -14.17
N GLY A 65 -1.28 1.24 -15.43
CA GLY A 65 -0.12 2.06 -15.80
C GLY A 65 -0.46 3.44 -16.33
N ALA A 66 -1.68 3.95 -16.09
CA ALA A 66 -2.16 5.20 -16.69
C ALA A 66 -1.71 6.45 -15.90
N ASN A 67 -0.40 6.69 -15.83
CA ASN A 67 0.20 7.84 -15.14
C ASN A 67 1.06 8.70 -16.07
N GLU A 68 1.40 9.91 -15.64
CA GLU A 68 2.17 10.89 -16.41
C GLU A 68 3.57 10.39 -16.78
N ARG A 69 4.20 9.53 -15.97
CA ARG A 69 5.52 8.95 -16.29
C ARG A 69 5.44 8.03 -17.51
N LYS A 70 4.40 7.21 -17.59
CA LYS A 70 4.23 6.20 -18.65
C LYS A 70 3.51 6.74 -19.89
N LEU A 71 2.65 7.75 -19.73
CA LEU A 71 1.76 8.24 -20.81
C LEU A 71 1.87 9.75 -21.07
N GLY A 72 2.68 10.49 -20.32
CA GLY A 72 2.78 11.95 -20.43
C GLY A 72 1.43 12.64 -20.20
N SER A 73 1.17 13.69 -20.98
CA SER A 73 -0.06 14.49 -20.89
C SER A 73 -1.36 13.74 -21.17
N LYS A 74 -1.29 12.52 -21.73
CA LYS A 74 -2.46 11.68 -22.01
C LYS A 74 -2.97 10.92 -20.78
N ALA A 75 -2.21 10.89 -19.69
CA ALA A 75 -2.54 10.08 -18.51
C ALA A 75 -3.95 10.37 -17.96
N ARG A 76 -4.28 11.65 -17.75
CA ARG A 76 -5.58 12.07 -17.23
C ARG A 76 -6.75 11.64 -18.12
N GLU A 77 -6.63 11.85 -19.42
CA GLU A 77 -7.64 11.43 -20.40
C GLU A 77 -7.78 9.89 -20.39
N MET A 78 -6.66 9.17 -20.30
CA MET A 78 -6.63 7.71 -20.26
C MET A 78 -7.35 7.15 -19.04
N VAL A 79 -7.14 7.76 -17.87
CA VAL A 79 -7.82 7.40 -16.63
C VAL A 79 -9.32 7.67 -16.77
N ALA A 80 -9.70 8.87 -17.21
CA ALA A 80 -11.11 9.23 -17.35
C ALA A 80 -11.85 8.28 -18.31
N GLN A 81 -11.25 7.93 -19.46
CA GLN A 81 -11.85 7.00 -20.40
C GLN A 81 -11.90 5.56 -19.87
N GLY A 82 -10.84 5.10 -19.19
CA GLY A 82 -10.81 3.78 -18.55
C GLY A 82 -11.94 3.60 -17.53
N VAL A 83 -12.18 4.61 -16.69
CA VAL A 83 -13.31 4.63 -15.76
C VAL A 83 -14.64 4.67 -16.51
N ALA A 84 -14.80 5.56 -17.49
CA ALA A 84 -16.05 5.68 -18.25
C ALA A 84 -16.45 4.36 -18.94
N ILE A 85 -15.49 3.65 -19.54
CA ILE A 85 -15.71 2.33 -20.16
C ILE A 85 -16.21 1.31 -19.12
N ALA A 86 -15.52 1.20 -17.98
CA ALA A 86 -15.91 0.28 -16.91
C ALA A 86 -17.29 0.63 -16.33
N LYS A 87 -17.61 1.91 -16.15
CA LYS A 87 -18.93 2.37 -15.68
C LYS A 87 -20.05 2.03 -16.66
N ARG A 88 -19.80 2.11 -17.99
CA ARG A 88 -20.78 1.65 -19.00
C ARG A 88 -21.06 0.16 -18.87
N ALA A 89 -20.00 -0.66 -18.79
CA ALA A 89 -20.14 -2.11 -18.62
C ALA A 89 -20.90 -2.46 -17.31
N ALA A 90 -20.64 -1.73 -16.23
CA ALA A 90 -21.24 -1.97 -14.92
C ALA A 90 -22.69 -1.46 -14.76
N LYS A 91 -23.16 -0.58 -15.65
CA LYS A 91 -24.40 0.20 -15.51
C LYS A 91 -25.62 -0.66 -15.14
N GLU A 92 -25.83 -1.77 -15.85
CA GLU A 92 -27.03 -2.60 -15.70
C GLU A 92 -26.98 -3.53 -14.47
N THR A 93 -25.78 -3.78 -13.92
CA THR A 93 -25.60 -4.79 -12.86
C THR A 93 -25.33 -4.19 -11.48
N GLY A 94 -25.02 -2.89 -11.41
CA GLY A 94 -24.60 -2.22 -10.17
C GLY A 94 -23.25 -2.72 -9.66
N THR A 95 -22.40 -3.25 -10.55
CA THR A 95 -21.04 -3.69 -10.24
C THR A 95 -20.19 -2.50 -9.82
N TYR A 96 -19.41 -2.63 -8.75
CA TYR A 96 -18.48 -1.57 -8.32
C TYR A 96 -17.32 -1.43 -9.31
N VAL A 97 -16.96 -0.20 -9.65
CA VAL A 97 -15.81 0.11 -10.51
C VAL A 97 -14.73 0.77 -9.66
N ALA A 98 -13.62 0.07 -9.44
CA ALA A 98 -12.48 0.62 -8.73
C ALA A 98 -11.43 1.16 -9.72
N LEU A 99 -10.94 2.36 -9.46
CA LEU A 99 -9.77 2.91 -10.14
C LEU A 99 -8.58 2.02 -9.83
N ASP A 100 -8.04 1.38 -10.85
CA ASP A 100 -6.84 0.55 -10.75
C ASP A 100 -5.57 1.40 -10.85
N VAL A 101 -4.70 1.31 -9.85
CA VAL A 101 -3.47 2.11 -9.75
C VAL A 101 -2.29 1.19 -9.44
N GLY A 102 -1.45 0.95 -10.43
CA GLY A 102 -0.21 0.19 -10.29
C GLY A 102 1.00 1.06 -9.93
N PRO A 103 2.19 0.45 -9.78
CA PRO A 103 3.43 1.18 -9.50
C PRO A 103 3.82 2.11 -10.66
N LEU A 104 4.51 3.20 -10.35
CA LEU A 104 5.06 4.17 -11.29
C LEU A 104 6.17 3.56 -12.16
N GLY A 105 6.82 2.48 -11.68
CA GLY A 105 7.85 1.75 -12.40
C GLY A 105 9.27 2.29 -12.17
N GLU A 106 9.45 3.11 -11.14
CA GLU A 106 10.73 3.67 -10.72
C GLU A 106 10.76 3.75 -9.20
N LEU A 107 11.90 3.39 -8.60
CA LEU A 107 12.06 3.42 -7.16
C LEU A 107 12.10 4.87 -6.65
N LEU A 108 11.54 5.09 -5.46
CA LEU A 108 11.63 6.37 -4.78
C LEU A 108 13.04 6.60 -4.21
N ALA A 109 13.46 7.86 -4.15
CA ALA A 109 14.67 8.25 -3.43
C ALA A 109 14.61 7.81 -1.95
N PRO A 110 15.75 7.40 -1.34
CA PRO A 110 17.10 7.41 -1.92
C PRO A 110 17.45 6.17 -2.76
N MET A 111 16.60 5.14 -2.81
CA MET A 111 16.88 3.91 -3.57
C MET A 111 16.78 4.09 -5.09
N GLY A 112 16.02 5.07 -5.55
CA GLY A 112 15.92 5.49 -6.95
C GLY A 112 15.99 7.00 -7.12
N GLN A 113 15.56 7.47 -8.29
CA GLN A 113 15.70 8.88 -8.68
C GLN A 113 14.41 9.69 -8.49
N LEU A 114 13.26 9.02 -8.34
CA LEU A 114 11.98 9.71 -8.22
C LEU A 114 11.81 10.25 -6.80
N SER A 115 11.64 11.56 -6.65
CA SER A 115 11.37 12.12 -5.33
C SER A 115 9.98 11.73 -4.83
N PHE A 116 9.81 11.68 -3.51
CA PHE A 116 8.50 11.42 -2.90
C PHE A 116 7.45 12.44 -3.37
N HIS A 117 7.82 13.71 -3.48
CA HIS A 117 6.91 14.78 -3.91
C HIS A 117 6.46 14.60 -5.36
N GLU A 118 7.37 14.28 -6.28
CA GLU A 118 7.01 14.03 -7.68
C GLU A 118 6.09 12.80 -7.80
N ALA A 119 6.41 11.72 -7.11
CA ALA A 119 5.54 10.54 -7.06
C ALA A 119 4.15 10.86 -6.51
N TYR A 120 4.07 11.69 -5.47
CA TYR A 120 2.82 12.12 -4.86
C TYR A 120 1.95 12.90 -5.85
N GLU A 121 2.51 13.87 -6.58
CA GLU A 121 1.76 14.65 -7.56
C GLU A 121 1.26 13.77 -8.73
N ILE A 122 2.07 12.81 -9.18
CA ILE A 122 1.66 11.83 -10.18
C ILE A 122 0.45 11.01 -9.70
N PHE A 123 0.55 10.40 -8.51
CA PHE A 123 -0.56 9.62 -7.96
C PHE A 123 -1.80 10.49 -7.74
N LYS A 124 -1.64 11.68 -7.15
CA LYS A 124 -2.73 12.62 -6.89
C LYS A 124 -3.51 12.95 -8.16
N ASN A 125 -2.83 13.21 -9.27
CA ASN A 125 -3.49 13.48 -10.54
C ASN A 125 -4.28 12.28 -11.06
N GLN A 126 -3.77 11.05 -10.89
CA GLN A 126 -4.52 9.83 -11.22
C GLN A 126 -5.77 9.68 -10.35
N MET A 127 -5.65 9.89 -9.03
CA MET A 127 -6.78 9.76 -8.09
C MET A 127 -7.88 10.78 -8.40
N LEU A 128 -7.51 12.04 -8.64
CA LEU A 128 -8.44 13.10 -9.02
C LEU A 128 -9.14 12.78 -10.36
N ALA A 129 -8.37 12.33 -11.37
CA ALA A 129 -8.95 11.95 -12.66
C ALA A 129 -9.97 10.81 -12.53
N GLY A 130 -9.67 9.80 -11.70
CA GLY A 130 -10.58 8.68 -11.48
C GLY A 130 -11.83 9.07 -10.67
N ALA A 131 -11.65 9.90 -9.65
CA ALA A 131 -12.75 10.42 -8.82
C ALA A 131 -13.71 11.30 -9.64
N GLU A 132 -13.19 12.23 -10.44
CA GLU A 132 -14.00 13.06 -11.34
C GLU A 132 -14.76 12.22 -12.38
N ALA A 133 -14.15 11.12 -12.84
CA ALA A 133 -14.80 10.16 -13.74
C ALA A 133 -15.79 9.21 -13.03
N SER A 134 -16.06 9.42 -11.73
CA SER A 134 -17.03 8.67 -10.92
C SER A 134 -16.67 7.20 -10.67
N ALA A 135 -15.38 6.92 -10.45
CA ALA A 135 -14.96 5.65 -9.85
C ALA A 135 -15.59 5.47 -8.46
N ASP A 136 -15.94 4.23 -8.10
CA ASP A 136 -16.59 3.90 -6.83
C ASP A 136 -15.57 3.67 -5.69
N ALA A 137 -14.31 3.43 -6.04
CA ALA A 137 -13.20 3.14 -5.13
C ALA A 137 -11.85 3.36 -5.82
N ILE A 138 -10.78 3.28 -5.05
CA ILE A 138 -9.40 3.21 -5.53
C ILE A 138 -8.81 1.87 -5.08
N TYR A 139 -8.19 1.14 -6.00
CA TYR A 139 -7.47 -0.09 -5.75
C TYR A 139 -6.01 0.11 -6.15
N ILE A 140 -5.15 0.36 -5.16
CA ILE A 140 -3.71 0.48 -5.35
C ILE A 140 -3.15 -0.95 -5.37
N GLU A 141 -2.53 -1.39 -6.46
CA GLU A 141 -2.14 -2.79 -6.63
C GLU A 141 -0.71 -3.03 -7.09
N THR A 142 -0.19 -4.21 -6.75
CA THR A 142 1.12 -4.72 -7.22
C THR A 142 2.32 -3.85 -6.87
N ILE A 143 2.19 -2.94 -5.89
CA ILE A 143 3.34 -2.19 -5.39
C ILE A 143 4.19 -3.11 -4.51
N THR A 144 5.51 -3.08 -4.70
CA THR A 144 6.48 -3.89 -3.94
C THR A 144 7.28 -3.07 -2.93
N ASP A 145 7.29 -1.75 -3.06
CA ASP A 145 7.92 -0.80 -2.14
C ASP A 145 6.89 -0.17 -1.19
N LEU A 146 7.15 -0.19 0.12
CA LEU A 146 6.24 0.40 1.10
C LEU A 146 6.18 1.93 0.98
N ALA A 147 7.28 2.57 0.58
CA ALA A 147 7.31 4.03 0.40
C ALA A 147 6.38 4.48 -0.72
N GLU A 148 6.46 3.80 -1.87
CA GLU A 148 5.58 4.04 -3.01
C GLU A 148 4.10 3.78 -2.66
N ALA A 149 3.81 2.69 -1.93
CA ALA A 149 2.44 2.37 -1.50
C ALA A 149 1.89 3.42 -0.53
N ARG A 150 2.71 3.91 0.41
CA ARG A 150 2.35 5.03 1.31
C ARG A 150 2.08 6.30 0.52
N CYS A 151 2.94 6.63 -0.44
CA CYS A 151 2.81 7.81 -1.28
C CYS A 151 1.49 7.80 -2.07
N ALA A 152 1.17 6.68 -2.71
CA ALA A 152 -0.11 6.50 -3.42
C ALA A 152 -1.32 6.62 -2.48
N LEU A 153 -1.26 6.01 -1.29
CA LEU A 153 -2.34 6.09 -0.31
C LEU A 153 -2.52 7.50 0.22
N LEU A 154 -1.45 8.22 0.57
CA LEU A 154 -1.51 9.62 0.97
C LEU A 154 -2.16 10.48 -0.11
N ALA A 155 -1.73 10.31 -1.37
CA ALA A 155 -2.34 11.01 -2.51
C ALA A 155 -3.84 10.74 -2.64
N ALA A 156 -4.29 9.51 -2.40
CA ALA A 156 -5.71 9.17 -2.42
C ALA A 156 -6.48 9.78 -1.24
N LYS A 157 -5.98 9.65 -0.01
CA LYS A 157 -6.67 10.12 1.22
C LYS A 157 -6.69 11.64 1.35
N GLU A 158 -5.66 12.34 0.86
CA GLU A 158 -5.57 13.81 0.94
C GLU A 158 -6.40 14.50 -0.14
N ASN A 159 -6.83 13.80 -1.21
CA ASN A 159 -7.47 14.43 -2.38
C ASN A 159 -8.82 13.81 -2.78
N THR A 160 -9.25 12.71 -2.15
CA THR A 160 -10.53 12.04 -2.47
C THR A 160 -11.19 11.44 -1.23
N ASP A 161 -12.52 11.32 -1.24
CA ASP A 161 -13.30 10.61 -0.21
C ASP A 161 -13.56 9.13 -0.55
N LEU A 162 -13.01 8.67 -1.69
CA LEU A 162 -13.23 7.31 -2.18
C LEU A 162 -12.66 6.27 -1.20
N PRO A 163 -13.31 5.11 -1.05
CA PRO A 163 -12.72 4.00 -0.33
C PRO A 163 -11.43 3.54 -1.02
N VAL A 164 -10.36 3.35 -0.26
CA VAL A 164 -9.05 2.94 -0.79
C VAL A 164 -8.68 1.55 -0.29
N ILE A 165 -8.42 0.63 -1.21
CA ILE A 165 -7.89 -0.69 -0.93
C ILE A 165 -6.43 -0.72 -1.38
N CYS A 166 -5.51 -1.05 -0.49
CA CYS A 166 -4.08 -1.13 -0.80
C CYS A 166 -3.62 -2.59 -0.85
N SER A 167 -3.21 -3.04 -2.02
CA SER A 167 -2.71 -4.38 -2.29
C SER A 167 -1.25 -4.34 -2.68
N MET A 168 -0.42 -5.15 -2.01
CA MET A 168 0.99 -5.32 -2.34
C MET A 168 1.26 -6.72 -2.87
N SER A 169 2.40 -6.88 -3.54
CA SER A 169 2.80 -8.14 -4.19
C SER A 169 3.98 -8.77 -3.43
N PHE A 170 3.79 -10.01 -2.98
CA PHE A 170 4.73 -10.76 -2.14
C PHE A 170 5.24 -12.01 -2.86
N GLU A 171 6.51 -12.32 -2.65
CA GLU A 171 7.13 -13.56 -3.10
C GLU A 171 6.82 -14.71 -2.14
N LYS A 172 7.23 -15.93 -2.50
CA LYS A 172 6.99 -17.14 -1.70
C LYS A 172 7.55 -17.08 -0.27
N ASN A 173 8.56 -16.24 -0.05
CA ASN A 173 9.16 -16.01 1.27
C ASN A 173 8.33 -15.06 2.16
N MET A 174 7.12 -14.66 1.71
CA MET A 174 6.21 -13.75 2.41
C MET A 174 6.76 -12.33 2.58
N ARG A 175 7.75 -11.95 1.76
CA ARG A 175 8.26 -10.58 1.64
C ARG A 175 8.03 -10.07 0.23
N THR A 176 7.93 -8.76 0.08
CA THR A 176 7.98 -8.15 -1.25
C THR A 176 9.39 -8.27 -1.82
N PHE A 177 9.55 -7.98 -3.12
CA PHE A 177 10.86 -7.86 -3.74
C PHE A 177 11.80 -6.89 -3.00
N MET A 178 11.24 -5.82 -2.42
CA MET A 178 11.98 -4.83 -1.62
C MET A 178 12.16 -5.24 -0.15
N GLY A 179 11.85 -6.48 0.21
CA GLY A 179 12.02 -7.01 1.57
C GLY A 179 10.92 -6.60 2.56
N VAL A 180 9.85 -5.94 2.10
CA VAL A 180 8.76 -5.48 3.00
C VAL A 180 8.03 -6.68 3.60
N SER A 181 7.80 -6.63 4.92
CA SER A 181 7.04 -7.67 5.62
C SER A 181 5.52 -7.42 5.55
N LEU A 182 4.71 -8.49 5.61
CA LEU A 182 3.24 -8.39 5.69
C LEU A 182 2.80 -7.56 6.91
N ALA A 183 3.49 -7.71 8.03
CA ALA A 183 3.24 -6.97 9.26
C ALA A 183 3.52 -5.46 9.08
N SER A 184 4.65 -5.11 8.45
CA SER A 184 5.00 -3.73 8.12
C SER A 184 3.96 -3.10 7.20
N MET A 185 3.54 -3.80 6.13
CA MET A 185 2.45 -3.35 5.26
C MET A 185 1.18 -3.06 6.05
N ALA A 186 0.74 -4.00 6.89
CA ALA A 186 -0.50 -3.88 7.64
C ALA A 186 -0.51 -2.72 8.63
N LEU A 187 0.54 -2.61 9.45
CA LEU A 187 0.67 -1.54 10.45
C LEU A 187 0.75 -0.16 9.78
N CYS A 188 1.54 -0.07 8.73
CA CYS A 188 1.79 1.18 8.02
C CYS A 188 0.57 1.67 7.23
N LEU A 189 0.06 0.86 6.31
CA LEU A 189 -1.03 1.28 5.42
C LEU A 189 -2.38 1.32 6.16
N GLY A 190 -2.57 0.43 7.14
CA GLY A 190 -3.74 0.48 8.02
C GLY A 190 -3.75 1.74 8.89
N GLY A 191 -2.60 2.09 9.48
CA GLY A 191 -2.46 3.33 10.26
C GLY A 191 -2.68 4.59 9.42
N LEU A 192 -2.29 4.56 8.15
CA LEU A 192 -2.47 5.67 7.19
C LEU A 192 -3.92 5.80 6.67
N GLY A 193 -4.84 4.95 7.12
CA GLY A 193 -6.27 5.09 6.85
C GLY A 193 -6.76 4.39 5.59
N ALA A 194 -6.09 3.31 5.15
CA ALA A 194 -6.66 2.41 4.14
C ALA A 194 -8.00 1.82 4.62
N ASP A 195 -8.97 1.68 3.71
CA ASP A 195 -10.27 1.08 4.00
C ASP A 195 -10.20 -0.46 3.90
N GLY A 196 -9.22 -1.00 3.17
CA GLY A 196 -8.93 -2.42 3.05
C GLY A 196 -7.48 -2.67 2.64
N LEU A 197 -6.98 -3.86 2.91
CA LEU A 197 -5.65 -4.31 2.47
C LEU A 197 -5.77 -5.51 1.54
N GLY A 198 -4.75 -5.80 0.75
CA GLY A 198 -4.80 -6.94 -0.15
C GLY A 198 -3.46 -7.55 -0.53
N ILE A 199 -3.55 -8.72 -1.13
CA ILE A 199 -2.41 -9.41 -1.73
C ILE A 199 -2.81 -9.80 -3.15
N ASN A 200 -1.98 -9.41 -4.11
CA ASN A 200 -2.20 -9.74 -5.51
C ASN A 200 -0.89 -10.09 -6.23
N CYS A 201 -1.02 -10.81 -7.35
CA CYS A 201 0.08 -11.17 -8.23
C CYS A 201 1.16 -12.08 -7.57
N SER A 202 2.32 -12.19 -8.24
CA SER A 202 3.52 -12.99 -7.94
C SER A 202 3.33 -14.51 -7.83
N VAL A 203 2.41 -14.97 -6.99
CA VAL A 203 2.25 -16.38 -6.63
C VAL A 203 0.79 -16.85 -6.75
N GLY A 204 0.60 -18.16 -6.69
CA GLY A 204 -0.73 -18.78 -6.76
C GLY A 204 -1.47 -18.74 -5.41
N PRO A 205 -2.74 -19.19 -5.39
CA PRO A 205 -3.55 -19.17 -4.17
C PRO A 205 -2.98 -20.04 -3.05
N LYS A 206 -2.27 -21.13 -3.38
CA LYS A 206 -1.62 -22.00 -2.39
C LYS A 206 -0.58 -21.25 -1.57
N GLU A 207 0.25 -20.43 -2.22
CA GLU A 207 1.27 -19.63 -1.57
C GLU A 207 0.69 -18.39 -0.87
N ILE A 208 -0.40 -17.80 -1.39
CA ILE A 208 -1.07 -16.66 -0.74
C ILE A 208 -1.78 -17.07 0.56
N TYR A 209 -2.30 -18.30 0.67
CA TYR A 209 -3.04 -18.74 1.87
C TYR A 209 -2.32 -18.42 3.20
N PRO A 210 -1.07 -18.85 3.45
CA PRO A 210 -0.36 -18.51 4.69
C PRO A 210 -0.07 -17.00 4.83
N MET A 211 0.00 -16.25 3.72
CA MET A 211 0.17 -14.80 3.76
C MET A 211 -1.08 -14.09 4.28
N VAL A 212 -2.26 -14.60 3.94
CA VAL A 212 -3.53 -14.06 4.48
C VAL A 212 -3.63 -14.36 5.97
N GLU A 213 -3.25 -15.56 6.41
CA GLU A 213 -3.21 -15.89 7.85
C GLU A 213 -2.29 -14.96 8.63
N GLU A 214 -1.08 -14.72 8.12
CA GLU A 214 -0.14 -13.80 8.76
C GLU A 214 -0.67 -12.36 8.77
N LEU A 215 -1.21 -11.88 7.63
CA LEU A 215 -1.72 -10.50 7.52
C LEU A 215 -2.86 -10.22 8.52
N GLN A 216 -3.70 -11.21 8.82
CA GLN A 216 -4.81 -11.09 9.78
C GLN A 216 -4.37 -10.83 11.22
N ARG A 217 -3.13 -11.19 11.57
CA ARG A 217 -2.57 -10.92 12.91
C ARG A 217 -2.28 -9.43 13.12
N TRP A 218 -2.13 -8.68 12.03
CA TRP A 218 -1.63 -7.30 12.03
C TRP A 218 -2.68 -6.27 11.57
N THR A 219 -3.88 -6.70 11.18
CA THR A 219 -4.95 -5.79 10.76
C THR A 219 -6.34 -6.30 11.08
N THR A 220 -7.23 -5.38 11.42
CA THR A 220 -8.68 -5.62 11.48
C THR A 220 -9.38 -5.28 10.16
N LEU A 221 -8.68 -4.63 9.23
CA LEU A 221 -9.24 -4.15 7.98
C LEU A 221 -9.68 -5.29 7.06
N PRO A 222 -10.74 -5.12 6.25
CA PRO A 222 -11.12 -6.03 5.17
C PRO A 222 -9.91 -6.41 4.29
N LEU A 223 -9.74 -7.72 4.03
CA LEU A 223 -8.70 -8.24 3.14
C LEU A 223 -9.23 -8.63 1.75
N ALA A 224 -8.54 -8.23 0.69
CA ALA A 224 -8.78 -8.60 -0.71
C ALA A 224 -7.66 -9.52 -1.23
N VAL A 225 -8.00 -10.51 -2.06
CA VAL A 225 -7.02 -11.47 -2.59
C VAL A 225 -7.22 -11.71 -4.08
N LYS A 226 -6.18 -11.45 -4.88
CA LYS A 226 -6.14 -11.67 -6.35
C LYS A 226 -4.86 -12.42 -6.75
N PRO A 227 -4.76 -13.75 -6.55
CA PRO A 227 -3.58 -14.53 -6.92
C PRO A 227 -3.42 -14.66 -8.43
N ASN A 228 -2.22 -15.01 -8.88
CA ASN A 228 -2.01 -15.51 -10.24
C ASN A 228 -2.65 -16.90 -10.43
N ALA A 229 -2.87 -17.32 -11.67
CA ALA A 229 -3.26 -18.68 -12.03
C ALA A 229 -2.10 -19.69 -11.84
N GLY A 230 -1.51 -19.71 -10.65
CA GLY A 230 -0.28 -20.42 -10.32
C GLY A 230 0.98 -19.63 -10.68
N LEU A 231 2.12 -20.30 -10.59
CA LEU A 231 3.41 -19.72 -10.95
C LEU A 231 3.56 -19.72 -12.48
N PRO A 232 4.07 -18.62 -13.06
CA PRO A 232 4.36 -18.58 -14.49
C PRO A 232 5.46 -19.58 -14.86
N THR A 233 5.30 -20.23 -16.00
CA THR A 233 6.35 -21.01 -16.66
C THR A 233 6.62 -20.41 -18.03
N VAL A 234 7.89 -20.33 -18.43
CA VAL A 234 8.25 -19.91 -19.78
C VAL A 234 8.35 -21.13 -20.68
N VAL A 235 7.52 -21.18 -21.72
CA VAL A 235 7.54 -22.23 -22.76
C VAL A 235 7.62 -21.51 -24.10
N ASP A 236 8.65 -21.82 -24.89
CA ASP A 236 8.90 -21.19 -26.21
C ASP A 236 8.94 -19.65 -26.20
N GLY A 237 9.39 -19.05 -25.08
CA GLY A 237 9.45 -17.59 -24.91
C GLY A 237 8.13 -16.95 -24.45
N GLU A 238 7.06 -17.73 -24.32
CA GLU A 238 5.76 -17.27 -23.83
C GLU A 238 5.57 -17.62 -22.35
N THR A 239 4.94 -16.70 -21.61
CA THR A 239 4.59 -16.92 -20.20
C THR A 239 3.26 -17.67 -20.10
N ILE A 240 3.30 -18.92 -19.65
CA ILE A 240 2.14 -19.80 -19.51
C ILE A 240 1.82 -20.04 -18.03
N TYR A 241 0.53 -19.97 -17.71
CA TYR A 241 -0.03 -20.33 -16.41
C TYR A 241 -0.75 -21.68 -16.52
N GLN A 242 -0.27 -22.69 -15.79
CA GLN A 242 -0.74 -24.06 -15.95
C GLN A 242 -1.88 -24.44 -14.99
N THR A 243 -2.25 -23.57 -14.04
CA THR A 243 -3.30 -23.88 -13.06
C THR A 243 -4.65 -23.88 -13.72
N THR A 244 -5.41 -24.96 -13.54
CA THR A 244 -6.79 -25.03 -14.03
C THR A 244 -7.74 -24.24 -13.14
N ALA A 245 -8.89 -23.85 -13.69
CA ALA A 245 -9.89 -23.11 -12.93
C ALA A 245 -10.44 -23.93 -11.74
N GLU A 246 -10.52 -25.26 -11.87
CA GLU A 246 -10.90 -26.21 -10.82
C GLU A 246 -9.89 -26.19 -9.64
N ALA A 247 -8.60 -26.26 -9.95
CA ALA A 247 -7.55 -26.27 -8.94
C ALA A 247 -7.46 -24.92 -8.22
N PHE A 248 -7.63 -23.83 -8.97
CA PHE A 248 -7.67 -22.48 -8.43
C PHE A 248 -8.85 -22.28 -7.46
N GLU A 249 -10.05 -22.69 -7.86
CA GLU A 249 -11.26 -22.63 -7.03
C GLU A 249 -11.06 -23.34 -5.69
N LYS A 250 -10.52 -24.56 -5.71
CA LYS A 250 -10.32 -25.36 -4.50
C LYS A 250 -9.44 -24.66 -3.46
N GLU A 251 -8.38 -23.99 -3.89
CA GLU A 251 -7.51 -23.23 -2.98
C GLU A 251 -8.15 -21.91 -2.55
N MET A 252 -8.87 -21.22 -3.46
CA MET A 252 -9.58 -19.98 -3.14
C MET A 252 -10.73 -20.19 -2.14
N GLN A 253 -11.39 -21.35 -2.14
CA GLN A 253 -12.37 -21.70 -1.11
C GLN A 253 -11.75 -21.74 0.30
N LYS A 254 -10.49 -22.17 0.43
CA LYS A 254 -9.78 -22.13 1.71
C LYS A 254 -9.51 -20.69 2.15
N ILE A 255 -9.06 -19.85 1.22
CA ILE A 255 -8.83 -18.41 1.47
C ILE A 255 -10.15 -17.72 1.85
N ALA A 256 -11.26 -18.05 1.19
CA ALA A 256 -12.59 -17.55 1.56
C ALA A 256 -12.94 -17.89 3.02
N GLY A 257 -12.59 -19.10 3.47
CA GLY A 257 -12.78 -19.55 4.85
C GLY A 257 -12.03 -18.72 5.90
N LEU A 258 -10.97 -18.00 5.51
CA LEU A 258 -10.27 -17.04 6.36
C LEU A 258 -11.05 -15.72 6.56
N GLY A 259 -12.17 -15.51 5.87
CA GLY A 259 -13.01 -14.31 6.08
C GLY A 259 -12.51 -13.06 5.37
N VAL A 260 -11.80 -13.23 4.25
CA VAL A 260 -11.51 -12.13 3.30
C VAL A 260 -12.82 -11.49 2.79
N PHE A 261 -12.81 -10.21 2.43
CA PHE A 261 -14.01 -9.55 1.88
C PHE A 261 -14.07 -9.64 0.36
N ALA A 262 -12.94 -9.84 -0.32
CA ALA A 262 -12.89 -9.88 -1.78
C ALA A 262 -11.95 -10.96 -2.30
N LEU A 263 -12.40 -11.66 -3.33
CA LEU A 263 -11.67 -12.72 -4.03
C LEU A 263 -11.73 -12.47 -5.54
N GLY A 264 -10.61 -12.50 -6.22
CA GLY A 264 -10.56 -12.44 -7.68
C GLY A 264 -9.32 -13.14 -8.21
N GLY A 265 -8.85 -12.70 -9.38
CA GLY A 265 -7.63 -13.20 -9.98
C GLY A 265 -6.74 -12.10 -10.54
N CYS A 266 -5.45 -12.38 -10.65
CA CYS A 266 -4.46 -11.55 -11.34
C CYS A 266 -3.97 -12.30 -12.59
N CYS A 267 -2.68 -12.25 -12.93
CA CYS A 267 -2.15 -12.76 -14.19
C CYS A 267 -2.52 -14.24 -14.45
N GLY A 268 -2.90 -14.54 -15.69
CA GLY A 268 -3.32 -15.87 -16.13
C GLY A 268 -4.77 -16.24 -15.80
N THR A 269 -5.48 -15.45 -15.00
CA THR A 269 -6.89 -15.72 -14.70
C THR A 269 -7.82 -15.13 -15.78
N THR A 270 -8.87 -15.89 -16.10
CA THR A 270 -9.85 -15.57 -17.15
C THR A 270 -11.28 -15.63 -16.59
N PRO A 271 -12.33 -15.25 -17.36
CA PRO A 271 -13.71 -15.38 -16.91
C PRO A 271 -14.11 -16.80 -16.46
N ALA A 272 -13.43 -17.86 -16.92
CA ALA A 272 -13.65 -19.23 -16.46
C ALA A 272 -13.32 -19.41 -14.97
N PHE A 273 -12.26 -18.75 -14.48
CA PHE A 273 -11.86 -18.77 -13.07
C PHE A 273 -12.88 -18.01 -12.22
N ILE A 274 -13.26 -16.80 -12.65
CA ILE A 274 -14.23 -15.97 -11.93
C ILE A 274 -15.59 -16.65 -11.83
N ARG A 275 -16.02 -17.36 -12.88
CA ARG A 275 -17.28 -18.13 -12.87
C ARG A 275 -17.30 -19.20 -11.78
N ARG A 276 -16.16 -19.84 -11.53
CA ARG A 276 -16.03 -20.82 -10.44
C ARG A 276 -15.99 -20.18 -9.05
N LEU A 277 -15.50 -18.95 -8.93
CA LEU A 277 -15.54 -18.21 -7.67
C LEU A 277 -16.91 -17.57 -7.38
N SER A 278 -17.72 -17.31 -8.42
CA SER A 278 -19.02 -16.64 -8.29
C SER A 278 -19.98 -17.22 -7.22
N PRO A 279 -20.03 -18.55 -6.94
CA PRO A 279 -20.88 -19.09 -5.88
C PRO A 279 -20.46 -18.68 -4.46
N LEU A 280 -19.23 -18.18 -4.28
CA LEU A 280 -18.76 -17.62 -3.01
C LEU A 280 -19.27 -16.19 -2.77
N ALA A 281 -19.81 -15.53 -3.79
CA ALA A 281 -20.37 -14.18 -3.65
C ALA A 281 -21.50 -14.16 -2.62
N GLY A 282 -21.51 -13.16 -1.74
CA GLY A 282 -22.55 -13.03 -0.71
C GLY A 282 -22.39 -14.00 0.46
N SER A 283 -21.42 -14.92 0.43
CA SER A 283 -21.18 -15.83 1.55
C SER A 283 -20.78 -15.09 2.81
N PHE A 284 -21.16 -15.66 3.96
CA PHE A 284 -20.83 -15.12 5.28
C PHE A 284 -19.32 -15.15 5.50
N ARG A 285 -18.79 -14.05 6.03
CA ARG A 285 -17.36 -13.94 6.38
C ARG A 285 -17.16 -14.40 7.81
N SER A 286 -16.21 -15.31 8.01
CA SER A 286 -15.78 -15.69 9.35
C SER A 286 -15.30 -14.45 10.12
N ALA A 287 -15.60 -14.43 11.43
CA ALA A 287 -15.13 -13.37 12.30
C ALA A 287 -13.60 -13.41 12.36
N ARG A 288 -12.96 -12.26 12.10
CA ARG A 288 -11.50 -12.11 12.17
C ARG A 288 -11.08 -11.55 13.52
N GLN A 289 -9.79 -11.64 13.82
CA GLN A 289 -9.18 -11.04 15.00
C GLN A 289 -9.58 -9.56 15.11
N LYS A 290 -10.00 -9.13 16.31
CA LYS A 290 -10.48 -7.77 16.55
C LYS A 290 -9.41 -6.82 17.09
N GLU A 291 -8.26 -7.37 17.50
CA GLU A 291 -7.19 -6.61 18.14
C GLU A 291 -5.90 -6.82 17.38
N THR A 292 -5.18 -5.73 17.11
CA THR A 292 -3.83 -5.77 16.53
C THR A 292 -2.81 -5.50 17.63
N PRO A 293 -1.63 -6.13 17.59
CA PRO A 293 -0.55 -5.85 18.53
C PRO A 293 -0.20 -4.35 18.56
N ALA A 294 0.12 -3.84 19.75
CA ALA A 294 0.74 -2.53 19.89
C ALA A 294 2.16 -2.61 19.33
N ALA A 295 2.38 -2.00 18.17
CA ALA A 295 3.66 -2.10 17.46
C ALA A 295 3.94 -0.86 16.59
N VAL A 296 5.23 -0.68 16.32
CA VAL A 296 5.80 0.22 15.31
C VAL A 296 6.62 -0.58 14.30
N CYS A 297 6.91 0.01 13.15
CA CYS A 297 7.65 -0.69 12.11
C CYS A 297 8.43 0.25 11.20
N SER A 298 9.56 -0.26 10.71
CA SER A 298 10.13 0.16 9.43
C SER A 298 9.51 -0.67 8.30
N SER A 299 10.00 -0.50 7.07
CA SER A 299 9.60 -1.33 5.94
C SER A 299 9.90 -2.82 6.15
N ALA A 300 10.98 -3.15 6.87
CA ALA A 300 11.49 -4.53 6.97
C ALA A 300 11.28 -5.19 8.34
N GLN A 301 11.23 -4.40 9.43
CA GLN A 301 11.22 -4.86 10.81
C GLN A 301 10.04 -4.27 11.58
N VAL A 302 9.48 -5.08 12.49
CA VAL A 302 8.39 -4.71 13.39
C VAL A 302 8.88 -4.85 14.83
N VAL A 303 8.55 -3.87 15.66
CA VAL A 303 8.79 -3.92 17.11
C VAL A 303 7.44 -3.89 17.82
N CYS A 304 7.13 -4.96 18.53
CA CYS A 304 5.97 -5.07 19.41
C CYS A 304 6.30 -4.56 20.81
N PHE A 305 5.31 -3.99 21.49
CA PHE A 305 5.42 -3.53 22.89
C PHE A 305 4.76 -4.54 23.84
N ASP A 306 5.01 -5.83 23.63
CA ASP A 306 4.60 -6.95 24.48
C ASP A 306 5.67 -7.37 25.50
N GLU A 307 6.89 -6.87 25.32
CA GLU A 307 8.03 -7.05 26.22
C GLU A 307 8.81 -5.74 26.38
N PHE A 308 9.86 -5.77 27.21
CA PHE A 308 10.76 -4.63 27.38
C PHE A 308 11.46 -4.29 26.05
N LYS A 309 11.45 -3.01 25.68
CA LYS A 309 12.07 -2.50 24.45
C LYS A 309 13.01 -1.35 24.77
N VAL A 310 14.16 -1.35 24.10
CA VAL A 310 15.19 -0.31 24.22
C VAL A 310 15.01 0.71 23.12
N VAL A 311 14.84 1.97 23.51
CA VAL A 311 14.89 3.11 22.58
C VAL A 311 16.26 3.76 22.75
N GLY A 312 17.08 3.72 21.70
CA GLY A 312 18.32 4.48 21.65
C GLY A 312 18.04 5.98 21.70
N ASP A 313 18.74 6.71 22.55
CA ASP A 313 18.53 8.14 22.82
C ASP A 313 19.76 9.01 22.48
N ARG A 314 20.79 8.43 21.85
CA ARG A 314 22.08 9.11 21.62
C ARG A 314 22.05 10.08 20.44
N ILE A 315 21.12 9.94 19.49
CA ILE A 315 20.85 10.97 18.47
C ILE A 315 20.00 12.07 19.11
N SER A 316 20.67 12.89 19.92
CA SER A 316 20.10 14.04 20.62
C SER A 316 21.12 15.17 20.73
N PRO A 317 20.72 16.45 20.64
CA PRO A 317 21.60 17.60 20.82
C PRO A 317 22.11 17.77 22.26
N ALA A 318 21.74 16.89 23.20
CA ALA A 318 22.35 16.79 24.51
C ALA A 318 23.84 16.39 24.43
N GLY A 319 24.22 15.58 23.44
CA GLY A 319 25.61 15.24 23.13
C GLY A 319 26.28 16.30 22.25
N ALA A 320 27.51 16.69 22.56
CA ALA A 320 28.23 17.72 21.80
C ALA A 320 28.54 17.30 20.35
N GLU A 321 28.87 16.03 20.14
CA GLU A 321 29.17 15.47 18.81
C GLU A 321 27.96 15.52 17.88
N ILE A 322 26.82 14.98 18.34
CA ILE A 322 25.57 15.00 17.57
C ILE A 322 25.04 16.43 17.37
N ARG A 323 25.17 17.31 18.37
CA ARG A 323 24.84 18.73 18.20
C ARG A 323 25.64 19.35 17.05
N ASN A 324 26.96 19.18 17.04
CA ASN A 324 27.81 19.72 15.97
C ASN A 324 27.45 19.10 14.61
N ALA A 325 27.18 17.79 14.58
CA ALA A 325 26.76 17.11 13.35
C ALA A 325 25.45 17.70 12.79
N ILE A 326 24.47 18.02 13.65
CA ILE A 326 23.24 18.69 13.23
C ILE A 326 23.53 20.12 12.70
N GLU A 327 24.37 20.90 13.39
CA GLU A 327 24.77 22.25 12.97
C GLU A 327 25.47 22.25 11.60
N GLU A 328 26.30 21.24 11.35
CA GLU A 328 27.11 21.10 10.14
C GLU A 328 26.43 20.29 9.02
N GLN A 329 25.20 19.81 9.25
CA GLN A 329 24.47 18.90 8.34
C GLN A 329 25.23 17.60 8.02
N ASP A 330 26.01 17.11 8.98
CA ASP A 330 26.72 15.85 8.90
C ASP A 330 25.80 14.67 9.24
N LEU A 331 25.09 14.19 8.22
CA LEU A 331 24.19 13.05 8.34
C LEU A 331 24.92 11.72 8.51
N ASP A 332 26.20 11.62 8.12
CA ASP A 332 26.99 10.40 8.26
C ASP A 332 27.25 10.11 9.74
N THR A 333 27.58 11.15 10.54
CA THR A 333 27.71 11.02 11.99
C THR A 333 26.40 10.55 12.65
N LEU A 334 25.23 11.00 12.16
CA LEU A 334 23.94 10.50 12.68
C LEU A 334 23.72 9.02 12.33
N VAL A 335 24.13 8.60 11.14
CA VAL A 335 24.05 7.19 10.70
C VAL A 335 24.95 6.30 11.55
N ASP A 336 26.21 6.69 11.76
CA ASP A 336 27.16 5.94 12.56
C ASP A 336 26.64 5.74 14.00
N GLU A 337 26.06 6.80 14.58
CA GLU A 337 25.43 6.73 15.90
C GLU A 337 24.19 5.83 15.92
N ALA A 338 23.35 5.86 14.88
CA ALA A 338 22.21 4.96 14.77
C ALA A 338 22.64 3.49 14.69
N LEU A 339 23.64 3.18 13.86
CA LEU A 339 24.15 1.83 13.69
C LEU A 339 24.80 1.32 14.98
N SER A 340 25.59 2.16 15.66
CA SER A 340 26.18 1.81 16.96
C SER A 340 25.11 1.51 18.00
N GLN A 341 24.02 2.27 18.05
CA GLN A 341 22.91 1.99 18.98
C GLN A 341 22.22 0.67 18.66
N VAL A 342 22.04 0.32 17.38
CA VAL A 342 21.49 -0.99 16.99
C VAL A 342 22.41 -2.12 17.42
N ASP A 343 23.73 -1.97 17.21
CA ASP A 343 24.73 -2.96 17.63
C ASP A 343 24.77 -3.14 19.16
N ASP A 344 24.49 -2.07 19.92
CA ASP A 344 24.34 -2.10 21.38
C ASP A 344 23.00 -2.69 21.85
N GLY A 345 22.09 -3.03 20.94
CA GLY A 345 20.82 -3.68 21.24
C GLY A 345 19.61 -2.76 21.32
N ALA A 346 19.66 -1.56 20.72
CA ALA A 346 18.48 -0.71 20.58
C ALA A 346 17.45 -1.36 19.64
N ASP A 347 16.20 -1.48 20.11
CA ASP A 347 15.08 -1.95 19.30
C ASP A 347 14.53 -0.82 18.39
N LEU A 348 14.58 0.42 18.87
CA LEU A 348 14.18 1.63 18.16
C LEU A 348 15.27 2.71 18.28
N ILE A 349 15.33 3.60 17.31
CA ILE A 349 16.23 4.76 17.34
C ILE A 349 15.42 6.04 17.57
N GLY A 350 15.67 6.71 18.69
CA GLY A 350 15.20 8.06 18.98
C GLY A 350 15.96 9.08 18.15
N VAL A 351 15.23 10.04 17.56
CA VAL A 351 15.78 11.08 16.70
C VAL A 351 15.28 12.43 17.18
N GLU A 352 16.16 13.20 17.81
CA GLU A 352 15.94 14.58 18.22
C GLU A 352 16.95 15.47 17.50
N VAL A 353 16.46 16.41 16.67
CA VAL A 353 17.33 17.29 15.86
C VAL A 353 17.13 18.78 16.12
N GLY A 354 16.31 19.14 17.11
CA GLY A 354 15.97 20.52 17.42
C GLY A 354 17.12 21.28 18.09
N ILE A 355 17.70 22.25 17.37
CA ILE A 355 18.68 23.19 17.92
C ILE A 355 18.43 24.64 17.47
N PRO A 356 18.84 25.65 18.25
CA PRO A 356 18.69 27.04 17.84
C PRO A 356 19.44 27.35 16.54
N GLY A 357 18.76 27.98 15.59
CA GLY A 357 19.37 28.46 14.34
C GLY A 357 19.30 27.49 13.16
N VAL A 358 18.76 26.28 13.35
CA VAL A 358 18.52 25.29 12.29
C VAL A 358 17.03 25.21 11.97
N ASP A 359 16.70 24.91 10.71
CA ASP A 359 15.35 24.53 10.30
C ASP A 359 15.07 23.08 10.73
N GLU A 360 14.47 22.93 11.91
CA GLU A 360 14.22 21.62 12.51
C GLU A 360 13.37 20.71 11.61
N ALA A 361 12.44 21.28 10.83
CA ALA A 361 11.59 20.49 9.96
C ALA A 361 12.35 19.91 8.77
N GLU A 362 13.21 20.72 8.16
CA GLU A 362 14.06 20.24 7.06
C GLU A 362 15.10 19.23 7.57
N THR A 363 15.75 19.51 8.69
CA THR A 363 16.71 18.58 9.29
C THR A 363 16.06 17.27 9.71
N MET A 364 14.86 17.29 10.28
CA MET A 364 14.12 16.07 10.63
C MET A 364 13.80 15.25 9.38
N ARG A 365 13.39 15.90 8.28
CA ARG A 365 13.13 15.24 7.00
C ARG A 365 14.38 14.54 6.45
N GLU A 366 15.52 15.22 6.47
CA GLU A 366 16.80 14.69 5.97
C GLU A 366 17.34 13.56 6.85
N ALA A 367 17.30 13.73 8.18
CA ALA A 367 17.70 12.70 9.14
C ALA A 367 16.84 11.43 8.98
N VAL A 368 15.51 11.56 8.94
CA VAL A 368 14.60 10.42 8.75
C VAL A 368 14.88 9.71 7.42
N SER A 369 15.00 10.47 6.32
CA SER A 369 15.28 9.89 4.99
C SER A 369 16.58 9.09 4.96
N THR A 370 17.62 9.60 5.64
CA THR A 370 18.95 8.99 5.63
C THR A 370 19.00 7.78 6.55
N LEU A 371 18.58 7.93 7.81
CA LEU A 371 18.61 6.87 8.81
C LEU A 371 17.82 5.62 8.36
N GLN A 372 16.60 5.80 7.84
CA GLN A 372 15.78 4.66 7.40
C GLN A 372 16.36 3.91 6.18
N SER A 373 17.30 4.53 5.46
CA SER A 373 18.00 3.88 4.33
C SER A 373 19.18 3.02 4.79
N MET A 374 19.69 3.26 5.99
CA MET A 374 20.88 2.61 6.55
C MET A 374 20.54 1.57 7.63
N THR A 375 19.43 1.75 8.36
CA THR A 375 18.99 0.81 9.40
C THR A 375 17.54 0.35 9.19
N SER A 376 17.27 -0.90 9.57
CA SER A 376 15.91 -1.44 9.64
C SER A 376 15.21 -1.14 10.97
N ALA A 377 15.91 -0.60 11.96
CA ALA A 377 15.31 -0.25 13.26
C ALA A 377 14.20 0.80 13.07
N PRO A 378 13.02 0.62 13.68
CA PRO A 378 11.99 1.66 13.66
C PRO A 378 12.45 2.96 14.33
N LEU A 379 11.93 4.09 13.86
CA LEU A 379 12.31 5.41 14.38
C LEU A 379 11.29 5.93 15.41
N CYS A 380 11.79 6.58 16.45
CA CYS A 380 11.04 7.41 17.36
C CYS A 380 11.40 8.88 17.11
N LEU A 381 10.47 9.65 16.56
CA LEU A 381 10.67 11.07 16.26
C LEU A 381 10.37 11.90 17.50
N ILE A 382 11.36 12.68 17.94
CA ILE A 382 11.33 13.43 19.19
C ILE A 382 11.37 14.92 18.86
N SER A 383 10.30 15.66 19.15
CA SER A 383 10.27 17.12 18.95
C SER A 383 9.11 17.79 19.69
N GLY A 384 9.32 19.05 20.09
CA GLY A 384 8.27 19.96 20.57
C GLY A 384 7.55 20.74 19.46
N ASP A 385 8.07 20.67 18.22
CA ASP A 385 7.54 21.29 17.02
C ASP A 385 6.76 20.27 16.16
N LEU A 386 5.46 20.53 15.98
CA LEU A 386 4.60 19.67 15.17
C LEU A 386 4.95 19.72 13.69
N ALA A 387 5.52 20.82 13.19
CA ALA A 387 5.95 20.93 11.80
C ALA A 387 7.13 19.99 11.51
N ALA A 388 8.07 19.88 12.45
CA ALA A 388 9.19 18.95 12.34
C ALA A 388 8.73 17.49 12.37
N LEU A 389 7.83 17.16 13.29
CA LEU A 389 7.21 15.83 13.33
C LEU A 389 6.46 15.51 12.03
N GLU A 390 5.68 16.44 11.48
CA GLU A 390 4.98 16.25 10.21
C GLU A 390 5.95 16.00 9.05
N ALA A 391 7.04 16.77 8.98
CA ALA A 391 8.06 16.61 7.95
C ALA A 391 8.71 15.21 8.00
N GLY A 392 9.08 14.74 9.19
CA GLY A 392 9.62 13.39 9.39
C GLY A 392 8.60 12.28 9.08
N LEU A 393 7.37 12.40 9.60
CA LEU A 393 6.31 11.40 9.41
C LEU A 393 5.88 11.24 7.95
N ARG A 394 5.87 12.34 7.18
CA ARG A 394 5.54 12.30 5.75
C ARG A 394 6.58 11.51 4.96
N GLN A 395 7.85 11.58 5.35
CA GLN A 395 8.96 10.89 4.68
C GLN A 395 9.17 9.46 5.18
N TYR A 396 8.69 9.11 6.38
CA TYR A 396 8.98 7.82 6.99
C TYR A 396 8.29 6.64 6.30
N HIS A 397 9.06 5.59 5.99
CA HIS A 397 8.62 4.38 5.28
C HIS A 397 8.12 3.28 6.24
N GLY A 398 7.20 3.62 7.14
CA GLY A 398 6.66 2.69 8.12
C GLY A 398 5.66 3.34 9.07
N LYS A 399 5.54 2.77 10.27
CA LYS A 399 4.78 3.32 11.38
C LYS A 399 5.75 3.78 12.46
N ALA A 400 6.00 5.08 12.54
CA ALA A 400 6.90 5.67 13.53
C ALA A 400 6.27 5.74 14.93
N MET A 401 7.11 5.92 15.93
CA MET A 401 6.70 6.45 17.24
C MET A 401 6.97 7.96 17.29
N ILE A 402 6.12 8.71 17.96
CA ILE A 402 6.32 10.13 18.27
C ILE A 402 6.49 10.28 19.77
N TYR A 403 7.44 11.11 20.18
CA TYR A 403 7.56 11.57 21.56
C TYR A 403 7.65 13.10 21.58
N VAL A 404 6.79 13.74 22.37
CA VAL A 404 6.79 15.19 22.55
C VAL A 404 7.22 15.49 23.99
N PRO A 405 8.46 15.94 24.21
CA PRO A 405 8.88 16.36 25.54
C PRO A 405 8.07 17.59 25.94
N TYR A 406 7.35 17.52 27.06
CA TYR A 406 6.55 18.62 27.63
C TYR A 406 5.32 19.07 26.79
N ALA A 407 4.51 18.11 26.33
CA ALA A 407 3.24 18.43 25.67
C ALA A 407 2.23 19.11 26.63
N ALA A 408 2.07 20.43 26.49
CA ALA A 408 0.96 21.15 27.10
C ALA A 408 -0.38 20.60 26.59
N GLU A 409 -1.41 20.59 27.44
CA GLU A 409 -2.74 20.07 27.10
C GLU A 409 -3.32 20.71 25.82
N ALA A 410 -3.04 21.99 25.60
CA ALA A 410 -3.46 22.74 24.41
C ALA A 410 -2.89 22.22 23.08
N LYS A 411 -1.72 21.55 23.07
CA LYS A 411 -1.12 20.96 21.86
C LYS A 411 -1.50 19.49 21.63
N ARG A 412 -2.18 18.87 22.61
CA ARG A 412 -2.45 17.42 22.60
C ARG A 412 -3.40 17.02 21.48
N GLU A 413 -4.42 17.83 21.21
CA GLU A 413 -5.39 17.53 20.13
C GLU A 413 -4.73 17.58 18.74
N ASP A 414 -3.87 18.56 18.49
CA ASP A 414 -3.14 18.66 17.23
C ASP A 414 -2.13 17.52 17.05
N LEU A 415 -1.48 17.08 18.13
CA LEU A 415 -0.67 15.86 18.14
C LEU A 415 -1.50 14.62 17.77
N TRP A 416 -2.72 14.48 18.29
CA TRP A 416 -3.61 13.37 17.92
C TRP A 416 -4.04 13.40 16.46
N ARG A 417 -4.34 14.59 15.92
CA ARG A 417 -4.65 14.76 14.51
C ARG A 417 -3.45 14.39 13.63
N LEU A 418 -2.25 14.83 14.01
CA LEU A 418 -1.01 14.51 13.29
C LEU A 418 -0.71 13.00 13.32
N ALA A 419 -0.74 12.40 14.51
CA ALA A 419 -0.54 10.96 14.67
C ALA A 419 -1.59 10.15 13.90
N GLY A 420 -2.86 10.56 13.94
CA GLY A 420 -3.95 9.94 13.18
C GLY A 420 -3.78 10.08 11.67
N LYS A 421 -3.30 11.23 11.18
CA LYS A 421 -3.05 11.47 9.75
C LYS A 421 -1.98 10.52 9.18
N TYR A 422 -0.92 10.26 9.92
CA TYR A 422 0.21 9.44 9.46
C TYR A 422 0.25 8.02 10.02
N GLY A 423 -0.68 7.67 10.92
CA GLY A 423 -0.78 6.37 11.55
C GLY A 423 0.26 6.10 12.65
N ALA A 424 0.86 7.14 13.23
CA ALA A 424 1.96 7.01 14.17
C ALA A 424 1.51 6.55 15.57
N ALA A 425 2.39 5.82 16.26
CA ALA A 425 2.27 5.60 17.70
C ALA A 425 2.71 6.85 18.46
N VAL A 426 2.18 7.08 19.66
CA VAL A 426 2.56 8.24 20.48
C VAL A 426 2.93 7.78 21.87
N MET A 427 4.13 8.18 22.31
CA MET A 427 4.56 8.06 23.69
C MET A 427 4.08 9.30 24.46
N VAL A 428 3.27 9.08 25.49
CA VAL A 428 2.79 10.15 26.37
C VAL A 428 3.40 10.00 27.76
N SER A 429 3.95 11.10 28.27
CA SER A 429 4.24 11.20 29.70
C SER A 429 2.93 11.45 30.44
N VAL A 430 2.61 10.58 31.40
CA VAL A 430 1.46 10.74 32.29
C VAL A 430 1.98 11.42 33.54
N ALA A 431 1.58 12.67 33.77
CA ALA A 431 1.82 13.30 35.07
C ALA A 431 0.97 12.55 36.11
N GLU A 432 1.63 12.01 37.14
CA GLU A 432 0.96 11.36 38.29
C GLU A 432 0.05 12.33 39.07
#